data_AF-A0A4U0EQX6-F1
#
_entry.id   AF-A0A4U0EQX6-F1
#
_cell.length_a   1.000
_cell.length_b   1.000
_cell.length_c   1.000
_cell.angle_alpha   90.00
_cell.angle_beta   90.00
_cell.angle_gamma   90.00
#
_symmetry.space_group_name_H-M   'P 1'
#
loop_
_entity.id
_entity.type
_entity.pdbx_description
1 polymer ?
#
loop_
_entity_poly.entity_id
_entity_poly.type
_entity_poly.pdbx_seq_one_letter_code
_entity_poly.pdbx_strand_id
1 'polypeptide(L)'
;MVLNNIEKLIEKYDNGETTLQEEQQLKDYFSQETVPPHLEVYKSMFQYFLYTHEEQFTKDVPLKSKKTYSLYQWISVAAVAVIMLGIFTQFEIFQTQPQTLADLTPQERAEYEEAKEVLALFSSNFNNGTDKLMALNMVSDNFDKGTDNMAYLSEVSSTTNKILKTN
;
A
#
# COMPACT_ATOMS: atom_id res chain seq x y z
N MET A 1 -51.49 16.71 33.61
CA MET A 1 -50.01 16.61 33.75
C MET A 1 -49.39 15.44 32.98
N VAL A 2 -50.14 14.40 32.56
CA VAL A 2 -49.61 13.25 31.77
C VAL A 2 -49.49 13.56 30.27
N LEU A 3 -50.39 14.38 29.70
CA LEU A 3 -50.36 14.75 28.27
C LEU A 3 -49.04 15.39 27.83
N ASN A 4 -48.58 16.40 28.57
CA ASN A 4 -47.35 17.15 28.26
C ASN A 4 -46.09 16.28 28.23
N ASN A 5 -46.12 15.09 28.83
CA ASN A 5 -44.97 14.19 28.82
C ASN A 5 -44.98 13.31 27.55
N ILE A 6 -46.15 12.85 27.09
CA ILE A 6 -46.27 12.06 25.86
C ILE A 6 -46.01 12.91 24.63
N GLU A 7 -46.50 14.16 24.59
CA GLU A 7 -46.24 15.09 23.48
C GLU A 7 -44.73 15.36 23.31
N LYS A 8 -44.02 15.59 24.43
CA LYS A 8 -42.55 15.72 24.41
C LYS A 8 -41.85 14.45 23.96
N LEU A 9 -42.39 13.30 24.33
CA LEU A 9 -41.83 12.01 23.97
C LEU A 9 -42.02 11.70 22.48
N ILE A 10 -43.14 12.14 21.91
CA ILE A 10 -43.40 12.11 20.46
C ILE A 10 -42.45 13.06 19.73
N GLU A 11 -42.26 14.29 20.20
CA GLU A 11 -41.28 15.21 19.61
C GLU A 11 -39.87 14.60 19.59
N LYS A 12 -39.48 13.96 20.70
CA LYS A 12 -38.20 13.24 20.80
C LYS A 12 -38.12 12.04 19.85
N TYR A 13 -39.22 11.31 19.68
CA TYR A 13 -39.33 10.16 18.76
C TYR A 13 -39.20 10.60 17.30
N ASP A 14 -39.89 11.68 16.92
CA ASP A 14 -39.85 12.27 15.59
C ASP A 14 -38.42 12.79 15.27
N ASN A 15 -37.68 13.23 16.29
CA ASN A 15 -36.27 13.60 16.18
C ASN A 15 -35.29 12.41 16.26
N GLY A 16 -35.75 11.19 16.53
CA GLY A 16 -34.90 10.00 16.66
C GLY A 16 -34.02 9.97 17.91
N GLU A 17 -34.40 10.69 18.97
CA GLU A 17 -33.62 10.83 20.21
C GLU A 17 -34.13 9.93 21.34
N THR A 18 -35.14 9.10 21.08
CA THR A 18 -35.74 8.21 22.08
C THR A 18 -34.83 7.05 22.47
N THR A 19 -34.92 6.67 23.73
CA THR A 19 -34.33 5.44 24.27
C THR A 19 -35.35 4.30 24.18
N LEU A 20 -34.88 3.04 24.24
CA LEU A 20 -35.77 1.86 24.22
C LEU A 20 -36.83 1.87 25.34
N GLN A 21 -36.52 2.46 26.50
CA GLN A 21 -37.48 2.57 27.61
C GLN A 21 -38.59 3.58 27.31
N GLU A 22 -38.24 4.70 26.68
CA GLU A 22 -39.17 5.74 26.26
C GLU A 22 -40.08 5.24 25.12
N GLU A 23 -39.53 4.49 24.17
CA GLU A 23 -40.33 3.86 23.11
C GLU A 23 -41.31 2.82 23.65
N GLN A 24 -40.93 2.08 24.69
CA GLN A 24 -41.84 1.17 25.37
C GLN A 24 -43.00 1.95 26.03
N GLN A 25 -42.72 3.10 26.64
CA GLN A 25 -43.76 3.96 27.19
C GLN A 25 -44.73 4.49 26.12
N LEU A 26 -44.22 4.86 24.94
CA LEU A 26 -45.06 5.25 23.80
C LEU A 26 -45.95 4.08 23.35
N LYS A 27 -45.38 2.88 23.20
CA LYS A 27 -46.14 1.66 22.84
C LYS A 27 -47.25 1.38 23.84
N ASP A 28 -46.95 1.43 25.14
CA ASP A 28 -47.92 1.17 26.20
C ASP A 28 -49.03 2.23 26.22
N TYR A 29 -48.68 3.50 25.97
CA TYR A 29 -49.65 4.60 25.90
C TYR A 29 -50.62 4.43 24.71
N PHE A 30 -50.11 4.13 23.51
CA PHE A 30 -50.94 3.97 22.31
C PHE A 30 -51.63 2.60 22.21
N SER A 31 -51.35 1.68 23.14
CA SER A 31 -52.12 0.45 23.32
C SER A 31 -53.50 0.69 23.96
N GLN A 32 -53.74 1.88 24.52
CA GLN A 32 -55.01 2.23 25.15
C GLN A 32 -56.13 2.51 24.13
N GLU A 33 -57.37 2.21 24.50
CA GLU A 33 -58.53 2.34 23.62
C GLU A 33 -58.86 3.82 23.32
N THR A 34 -58.66 4.71 24.30
CA THR A 34 -58.98 6.14 24.21
C THR A 34 -57.71 7.00 24.25
N VAL A 35 -57.44 7.69 23.14
CA VAL A 35 -56.31 8.61 22.96
C VAL A 35 -56.87 9.98 22.50
N PRO A 36 -56.26 11.12 22.90
CA PRO A 36 -56.71 12.43 22.44
C PRO A 36 -56.77 12.55 20.91
N PRO A 37 -57.72 13.29 20.33
CA PRO A 37 -57.91 13.38 18.88
C PRO A 37 -56.66 13.81 18.09
N HIS A 38 -55.80 14.66 18.68
CA HIS A 38 -54.59 15.14 18.01
C HIS A 38 -53.44 14.11 17.99
N LEU A 39 -53.51 13.04 18.80
CA LEU A 39 -52.52 11.95 18.83
C LEU A 39 -53.04 10.66 18.16
N GLU A 40 -54.26 10.69 17.64
CA GLU A 40 -54.89 9.54 16.99
C GLU A 40 -54.11 9.07 15.74
N VAL A 41 -53.43 10.01 15.07
CA VAL A 41 -52.54 9.70 13.94
C VAL A 41 -51.43 8.73 14.35
N TYR A 42 -50.77 8.98 15.48
CA TYR A 42 -49.70 8.12 16.01
C TYR A 42 -50.22 6.77 16.51
N LYS A 43 -51.47 6.71 17.02
CA LYS A 43 -52.10 5.47 17.48
C LYS A 43 -52.11 4.40 16.39
N SER A 44 -52.52 4.76 15.17
CA SER A 44 -52.56 3.82 14.04
C SER A 44 -51.19 3.21 13.72
N MET A 45 -50.14 4.02 13.79
CA MET A 45 -48.76 3.60 13.56
C MET A 45 -48.25 2.65 14.65
N PHE A 46 -48.40 3.01 15.93
CA PHE A 46 -47.95 2.16 17.04
C PHE A 46 -48.75 0.85 17.12
N GLN A 47 -50.05 0.87 16.83
CA GLN A 47 -50.88 -0.34 16.77
C GLN A 47 -50.48 -1.28 15.64
N TYR A 48 -50.06 -0.76 14.48
CA TYR A 48 -49.57 -1.58 13.38
C TYR A 48 -48.34 -2.43 13.79
N PHE A 49 -47.44 -1.86 14.60
CA PHE A 49 -46.29 -2.60 15.12
C PHE A 49 -46.66 -3.67 16.15
N LEU A 50 -47.73 -3.47 16.91
CA LEU A 50 -48.25 -4.50 17.82
C LEU A 50 -48.78 -5.71 17.05
N TYR A 51 -49.43 -5.49 15.91
CA TYR A 51 -49.96 -6.59 15.10
C TYR A 51 -48.86 -7.30 14.29
N THR A 52 -47.95 -6.55 13.70
CA THR A 52 -46.89 -7.10 12.82
C THR A 52 -45.75 -7.79 13.55
N HIS A 53 -45.64 -7.67 14.88
CA HIS A 53 -44.64 -8.41 15.65
C HIS A 53 -44.80 -9.94 15.54
N GLU A 54 -45.99 -10.43 15.17
CA GLU A 54 -46.29 -11.84 14.96
C GLU A 54 -45.69 -12.38 13.64
N GLU A 55 -45.36 -11.50 12.69
CA GLU A 55 -44.72 -11.88 11.41
C GLU A 55 -43.23 -12.16 11.62
N GLN A 56 -42.92 -13.25 12.33
CA GLN A 56 -41.55 -13.74 12.44
C GLN A 56 -41.18 -14.55 11.21
N PHE A 57 -40.01 -14.25 10.63
CA PHE A 57 -39.42 -15.06 9.58
C PHE A 57 -38.95 -16.40 10.19
N THR A 58 -39.84 -17.39 10.21
CA THR A 58 -39.60 -18.73 10.78
C THR A 58 -38.93 -19.70 9.80
N LYS A 59 -38.58 -19.23 8.60
CA LYS A 59 -37.96 -20.08 7.59
C LYS A 59 -36.48 -20.20 7.88
N ASP A 60 -36.00 -21.44 8.01
CA ASP A 60 -34.56 -21.71 8.04
C ASP A 60 -33.92 -21.15 6.76
N VAL A 61 -33.07 -20.14 6.91
CA VAL A 61 -32.23 -19.64 5.82
C VAL A 61 -31.13 -20.69 5.62
N PRO A 62 -31.04 -21.35 4.45
CA PRO A 62 -29.93 -22.25 4.18
C PRO A 62 -28.65 -21.43 3.99
N LEU A 63 -28.00 -21.08 5.09
CA LEU A 63 -26.72 -20.40 5.10
C LEU A 63 -25.65 -21.40 4.66
N LYS A 64 -25.23 -21.31 3.39
CA LYS A 64 -24.03 -21.99 2.91
C LYS A 64 -22.80 -21.27 3.47
N SER A 65 -22.45 -21.55 4.72
CA SER A 65 -21.18 -21.08 5.29
C SER A 65 -20.03 -21.68 4.47
N LYS A 66 -19.22 -20.83 3.82
CA LYS A 66 -17.99 -21.29 3.18
C LYS A 66 -17.08 -21.83 4.27
N LYS A 67 -16.75 -23.12 4.19
CA LYS A 67 -15.79 -23.77 5.08
C LYS A 67 -14.43 -23.14 4.82
N THR A 68 -14.00 -22.23 5.70
CA THR A 68 -12.62 -21.75 5.67
C THR A 68 -11.77 -22.87 6.27
N TYR A 69 -10.79 -23.37 5.52
CA TYR A 69 -9.88 -24.37 6.07
C TYR A 69 -9.00 -23.65 7.09
N SER A 70 -9.24 -23.94 8.39
CA SER A 70 -8.48 -23.36 9.50
C SER A 70 -6.96 -23.52 9.32
N LEU A 71 -6.53 -24.56 8.58
CA LEU A 71 -5.15 -24.79 8.18
C LEU A 71 -4.49 -23.57 7.49
N TYR A 72 -5.20 -22.80 6.65
CA TYR A 72 -4.63 -21.59 6.02
C TYR A 72 -4.33 -20.48 7.03
N GLN A 73 -5.04 -20.42 8.17
CA GLN A 73 -4.79 -19.43 9.21
C GLN A 73 -3.43 -19.69 9.90
N TRP A 74 -3.02 -20.96 9.98
CA TRP A 74 -1.76 -21.38 10.59
C TRP A 74 -0.55 -21.29 9.66
N ILE A 75 -0.74 -21.11 8.35
CA ILE A 75 0.38 -20.95 7.40
C ILE A 75 1.19 -19.70 7.72
N SER A 76 0.54 -18.60 8.10
CA SER A 76 1.24 -17.36 8.50
C SER A 76 2.07 -17.57 9.76
N VAL A 77 1.54 -18.31 10.74
CA VAL A 77 2.24 -18.65 11.99
C VAL A 77 3.44 -19.56 11.70
N ALA A 78 3.26 -20.58 10.84
CA ALA A 78 4.33 -21.49 10.44
C ALA A 78 5.45 -20.76 9.68
N ALA A 79 5.12 -19.83 8.78
CA ALA A 79 6.12 -19.05 8.04
C ALA A 79 6.99 -18.20 8.97
N VAL A 80 6.38 -17.53 9.97
CA VAL A 80 7.11 -16.74 10.97
C VAL A 80 8.01 -17.64 11.83
N ALA A 81 7.52 -18.81 12.24
CA ALA A 81 8.31 -19.77 13.01
C ALA A 81 9.55 -20.26 12.23
N VAL A 82 9.40 -20.57 10.94
CA VAL A 82 10.51 -20.98 10.07
C VAL A 82 11.54 -19.86 9.91
N ILE A 83 11.09 -18.60 9.72
CA ILE A 83 11.99 -17.46 9.63
C ILE A 83 12.75 -17.26 10.95
N MET A 84 12.06 -17.32 12.10
CA MET A 84 12.71 -17.22 13.41
C MET A 84 13.73 -18.32 13.65
N LEU A 85 13.40 -19.58 13.31
CA LEU A 85 14.35 -20.70 13.43
C LEU A 85 15.54 -20.55 12.48
N GLY A 86 15.31 -20.03 11.26
CA GLY A 86 16.36 -19.71 10.31
C GLY A 86 17.31 -18.63 10.82
N ILE A 87 16.79 -17.57 11.45
CA ILE A 87 17.62 -16.53 12.05
C ILE A 87 18.32 -17.04 13.32
N PHE A 88 17.61 -17.81 14.16
CA PHE A 88 18.12 -18.32 15.43
C PHE A 88 19.30 -19.28 15.24
N THR A 89 19.22 -20.18 14.27
CA THR A 89 20.34 -21.09 13.92
C THR A 89 21.55 -20.34 13.38
N GLN A 90 21.35 -19.21 12.71
CA GLN A 90 22.44 -18.37 12.20
C GLN A 90 22.94 -17.35 13.22
N PHE A 91 22.24 -17.16 14.34
CA PHE A 91 22.58 -16.14 15.35
C PHE A 91 23.96 -16.38 16.00
N GLU A 92 24.40 -17.64 16.10
CA GLU A 92 25.78 -17.96 16.51
C GLU A 92 26.83 -17.53 15.47
N ILE A 93 26.48 -17.50 14.17
CA ILE A 93 27.37 -17.07 13.09
C ILE A 93 27.50 -15.54 13.04
N PHE A 94 26.47 -14.79 13.45
CA PHE A 94 26.48 -13.32 13.44
C PHE A 94 27.18 -12.69 14.66
N GLN A 95 27.65 -13.48 15.63
CA GLN A 95 28.53 -13.01 16.71
C GLN A 95 30.01 -12.91 16.29
N THR A 96 30.29 -12.53 15.04
CA THR A 96 31.65 -12.15 14.66
C THR A 96 32.03 -10.86 15.38
N GLN A 97 32.89 -10.96 16.39
CA GLN A 97 33.65 -9.79 16.86
C GLN A 97 34.33 -9.15 15.63
N PRO A 98 34.38 -7.81 15.53
CA PRO A 98 35.10 -7.16 14.45
C PRO A 98 36.57 -7.57 14.53
N GLN A 99 36.98 -8.49 13.65
CA GLN A 99 38.35 -8.96 13.51
C GLN A 99 39.20 -7.76 13.08
N THR A 100 40.18 -7.38 13.91
CA THR A 100 41.10 -6.31 13.57
C THR A 100 42.34 -6.90 12.87
N LEU A 101 43.07 -6.09 12.09
CA LEU A 101 44.33 -6.52 11.46
C LEU A 101 45.35 -7.08 12.47
N ALA A 102 45.20 -6.75 13.77
CA ALA A 102 46.04 -7.25 14.85
C ALA A 102 45.77 -8.73 15.19
N ASP A 103 44.54 -9.20 14.99
CA ASP A 103 44.05 -10.53 15.36
C ASP A 103 44.39 -11.60 14.30
N LEU A 104 44.77 -11.16 13.10
CA LEU A 104 45.14 -12.03 11.98
C LEU A 104 46.43 -12.81 12.25
N THR A 105 46.47 -14.07 11.84
CA THR A 105 47.72 -14.85 11.83
C THR A 105 48.74 -14.21 10.88
N PRO A 106 50.06 -14.50 11.04
CA PRO A 106 51.09 -13.97 10.15
C PRO A 106 50.86 -14.33 8.66
N GLN A 107 50.25 -15.48 8.39
CA GLN A 107 49.90 -15.91 7.03
C GLN A 107 48.76 -15.08 6.44
N GLU A 108 47.67 -14.90 7.18
CA GLU A 108 46.52 -14.10 6.73
C GLU A 108 46.88 -12.63 6.48
N ARG A 109 47.83 -12.08 7.24
CA ARG A 109 48.36 -10.72 6.97
C ARG A 109 49.13 -10.63 5.67
N ALA A 110 49.91 -11.67 5.34
CA ALA A 110 50.66 -11.72 4.08
C ALA A 110 49.70 -11.79 2.89
N GLU A 111 48.68 -12.66 2.97
CA GLU A 111 47.63 -12.78 1.95
C GLU A 111 46.82 -11.48 1.79
N TYR A 112 46.53 -10.78 2.90
CA TYR A 112 45.87 -9.48 2.87
C TYR A 112 46.70 -8.39 2.17
N GLU A 113 47.99 -8.27 2.49
CA GLU A 113 48.86 -7.28 1.85
C GLU A 113 49.08 -7.60 0.36
N GLU A 114 49.22 -8.87 -0.02
CA GLU A 114 49.28 -9.28 -1.43
C GLU A 114 47.98 -8.91 -2.17
N ALA A 115 46.81 -9.22 -1.61
CA ALA A 115 45.52 -8.87 -2.19
C ALA A 115 45.38 -7.34 -2.35
N LYS A 116 45.85 -6.57 -1.38
CA LYS A 116 45.85 -5.10 -1.42
C LYS A 116 46.78 -4.56 -2.49
N GLU A 117 47.95 -5.16 -2.70
CA GLU A 117 48.86 -4.79 -3.78
C GLU A 117 48.24 -5.07 -5.15
N VAL A 118 47.62 -6.24 -5.32
CA VAL A 118 46.89 -6.61 -6.55
C VAL A 118 45.74 -5.63 -6.82
N LEU A 119 44.97 -5.28 -5.80
CA LEU A 119 43.89 -4.31 -5.91
C LEU A 119 44.40 -2.90 -6.24
N ALA A 120 45.52 -2.48 -5.65
CA ALA A 120 46.16 -1.19 -5.97
C ALA A 120 46.64 -1.15 -7.43
N LEU A 121 47.25 -2.24 -7.91
CA LEU A 121 47.67 -2.39 -9.30
C LEU A 121 46.46 -2.38 -10.25
N PHE A 122 45.37 -3.07 -9.89
CA PHE A 122 44.13 -3.04 -10.66
C PHE A 122 43.54 -1.63 -10.72
N SER A 123 43.46 -0.93 -9.59
CA SER A 123 42.95 0.44 -9.51
C SER A 123 43.76 1.42 -10.36
N SER A 124 45.09 1.30 -10.35
CA SER A 124 45.97 2.14 -11.18
C SER A 124 45.73 1.91 -12.67
N ASN A 125 45.66 0.64 -13.09
CA ASN A 125 45.38 0.28 -14.48
C ASN A 125 43.98 0.69 -14.93
N PHE A 126 42.98 0.58 -14.06
CA PHE A 126 41.62 1.02 -14.32
C PHE A 126 41.55 2.53 -14.54
N ASN A 127 42.18 3.32 -13.67
CA ASN A 127 42.22 4.78 -13.80
C ASN A 127 42.88 5.22 -15.12
N ASN A 128 44.01 4.61 -15.48
CA ASN A 128 44.68 4.85 -16.77
C ASN A 128 43.81 4.44 -17.98
N GLY A 129 42.96 3.42 -17.82
CA GLY A 129 41.98 3.00 -18.82
C GLY A 129 40.85 4.01 -19.01
N THR A 130 40.35 4.58 -17.91
CA THR A 130 39.31 5.62 -17.92
C THR A 130 39.77 6.87 -18.66
N ASP A 131 41.03 7.29 -18.51
CA ASP A 131 41.59 8.44 -19.23
C ASP A 131 41.59 8.22 -20.76
N LYS A 132 41.90 7.00 -21.22
CA LYS A 132 41.85 6.64 -22.64
C LYS A 132 40.42 6.65 -23.19
N LEU A 133 39.45 6.19 -22.40
CA LEU A 133 38.04 6.25 -22.77
C LEU A 133 37.53 7.69 -22.88
N MET A 134 38.00 8.60 -22.01
CA MET A 134 37.68 10.02 -22.11
C MET A 134 38.20 10.64 -23.42
N ALA A 135 39.41 10.29 -23.84
CA ALA A 135 39.95 10.72 -25.14
C ALA A 135 39.14 10.17 -26.33
N LEU A 136 38.70 8.90 -26.27
CA LEU A 136 37.81 8.32 -27.29
C LEU A 136 36.45 9.03 -27.36
N ASN A 137 35.89 9.40 -26.20
CA ASN A 137 34.65 10.16 -26.13
C ASN A 137 34.80 11.53 -26.79
N MET A 138 35.89 12.25 -26.50
CA MET A 138 36.19 13.53 -27.17
C MET A 138 36.38 13.37 -28.69
N VAL A 139 36.99 12.29 -29.15
CA VAL A 139 37.14 12.03 -30.60
C VAL A 139 35.77 11.75 -31.23
N SER A 140 34.91 10.95 -30.57
CA SER A 140 33.56 10.67 -31.03
C SER A 140 32.72 11.96 -31.15
N ASP A 141 32.70 12.78 -30.10
CA ASP A 141 31.97 14.05 -30.08
C ASP A 141 32.39 15.00 -31.22
N ASN A 142 33.68 15.03 -31.54
CA ASN A 142 34.20 15.86 -32.64
C ASN A 142 33.90 15.26 -34.02
N PHE A 143 33.88 13.93 -34.13
CA PHE A 143 33.51 13.23 -35.34
C PHE A 143 32.02 13.44 -35.68
N ASP A 144 31.15 13.39 -34.69
CA ASP A 144 29.70 13.65 -34.85
C ASP A 144 29.47 15.10 -35.32
N LYS A 145 30.11 16.08 -34.68
CA LYS A 145 30.07 17.50 -35.13
C LYS A 145 30.62 17.69 -36.55
N GLY A 146 31.67 16.95 -36.92
CA GLY A 146 32.23 16.97 -38.27
C GLY A 146 31.26 16.40 -39.32
N THR A 147 30.53 15.36 -38.95
CA THR A 147 29.49 14.74 -39.79
C THR A 147 28.32 15.71 -40.02
N ASP A 148 27.88 16.42 -38.98
CA ASP A 148 26.86 17.48 -39.10
C ASP A 148 27.31 18.61 -40.04
N ASN A 149 28.58 19.04 -39.93
CA ASN A 149 29.15 20.05 -40.82
C ASN A 149 29.23 19.58 -42.28
N MET A 150 29.45 18.28 -42.53
CA MET A 150 29.44 17.71 -43.88
C MET A 150 28.05 17.77 -44.51
N ALA A 151 26.98 17.69 -43.73
CA ALA A 151 25.62 17.86 -44.22
C ALA A 151 25.40 19.27 -44.81
N TYR A 152 25.92 20.30 -44.15
CA TYR A 152 25.91 21.68 -44.69
C TYR A 152 26.73 21.80 -45.98
N LEU A 153 27.90 21.15 -46.06
CA LEU A 153 28.71 21.15 -47.29
C LEU A 153 28.00 20.45 -48.45
N SER A 154 27.25 19.39 -48.18
CA SER A 154 26.41 18.71 -49.17
C SER A 154 25.32 19.64 -49.70
N GLU A 155 24.66 20.41 -48.82
CA GLU A 155 23.65 21.41 -49.22
C GLU A 155 24.25 22.54 -50.05
N VAL A 156 25.40 23.09 -49.64
CA VAL A 156 26.15 24.11 -50.40
C VAL A 156 26.58 23.58 -51.77
N SER A 157 27.05 22.33 -51.84
CA SER A 157 27.41 21.70 -53.12
C SER A 157 26.20 21.54 -54.02
N SER A 158 25.06 21.10 -53.48
CA SER A 158 23.82 20.93 -54.24
C SER A 158 23.28 22.25 -54.80
N THR A 159 23.30 23.32 -53.99
CA THR A 159 22.86 24.66 -54.40
C THR A 159 23.81 25.27 -55.42
N THR A 160 25.12 25.13 -55.22
CA THR A 160 26.15 25.57 -56.18
C THR A 160 26.00 24.83 -57.52
N ASN A 161 25.81 23.51 -57.50
CA ASN A 161 25.60 22.71 -58.71
C ASN A 161 24.31 23.12 -59.45
N LYS A 162 23.24 23.42 -58.72
CA LYS A 162 21.99 23.92 -59.29
C LYS A 162 22.19 25.28 -59.97
N ILE A 163 22.92 26.20 -59.35
CA ILE A 163 23.21 27.52 -59.92
C ILE A 163 24.10 27.41 -61.17
N LEU A 164 25.17 26.60 -61.10
CA LEU A 164 26.14 26.47 -62.20
C LEU A 164 25.62 25.68 -63.41
N LYS A 165 24.67 24.76 -63.24
CA LYS A 165 24.03 24.01 -64.34
C LYS A 165 22.92 24.77 -65.07
N THR A 166 22.57 25.98 -64.63
CA THR A 166 21.49 26.78 -65.24
C THR A 166 22.03 27.77 -66.30
N ASN A 167 23.13 27.44 -66.98
CA ASN A 167 23.58 28.08 -68.21
C ASN A 167 23.87 27.03 -69.29
#